data_AF-A0A6J6SQN6-F1
#
_entry.id   AF-A0A6J6SQN6-F1
#
_cell.length_a   1.000
_cell.length_b   1.000
_cell.length_c   1.000
_cell.angle_alpha   90.00
_cell.angle_beta   90.00
_cell.angle_gamma   90.00
#
_symmetry.space_group_name_H-M   'P 1'
#
loop_
_entity.id
_entity.type
_entity.pdbx_description
1 polymer ?
#
loop_
_entity_poly.entity_id
_entity_poly.type
_entity_poly.pdbx_seq_one_letter_code
_entity_poly.pdbx_strand_id
1 'polypeptide(L)'
;MAATRIYSTAAYWVAGVGAILLSLSPKFGAILSATPAGVLGGVGVALYGMIGVLGAKIWIENKVDFGNSTNLFIAATTLIIGIADMTWKRGDYSFGGIINGTLVAVIGYQVLRSLNKAAGKAQ
;
A
#
# COMPACT_ATOMS: atom_id res chain seq x y z
N MET A 1 13.51 8.61 -2.91
CA MET A 1 13.90 8.71 -1.49
C MET A 1 14.72 7.52 -1.02
N ALA A 2 14.19 6.28 -0.97
CA ALA A 2 14.96 5.11 -0.50
C ALA A 2 16.18 4.76 -1.37
N ALA A 3 16.05 4.78 -2.71
CA ALA A 3 17.16 4.49 -3.63
C ALA A 3 18.01 5.73 -3.95
N THR A 4 17.37 6.89 -4.14
CA THR A 4 18.05 8.12 -4.59
C THR A 4 18.58 9.01 -3.47
N ARG A 5 18.19 8.78 -2.21
CA ARG A 5 18.52 9.62 -1.03
C ARG A 5 18.23 11.12 -1.18
N ILE A 6 17.41 11.51 -2.15
CA ILE A 6 16.96 12.90 -2.34
C ILE A 6 15.64 13.07 -1.59
N TYR A 7 15.69 13.89 -0.53
CA TYR A 7 14.53 14.23 0.33
C TYR A 7 14.01 15.65 0.07
N SER A 8 14.50 16.32 -0.98
CA SER A 8 14.14 17.71 -1.29
C SER A 8 12.69 17.83 -1.76
N THR A 9 11.92 18.72 -1.12
CA THR A 9 10.57 19.09 -1.54
C THR A 9 10.55 19.77 -2.91
N ALA A 10 11.63 20.47 -3.28
CA ALA A 10 11.76 21.12 -4.59
C ALA A 10 11.71 20.11 -5.75
N ALA A 11 12.23 18.90 -5.56
CA ALA A 11 12.18 17.86 -6.59
C ALA A 11 10.73 17.45 -6.92
N TYR A 12 9.85 17.43 -5.92
CA TYR A 12 8.42 17.14 -6.13
C TYR A 12 7.71 18.24 -6.91
N TRP A 13 8.06 19.50 -6.66
CA TRP A 13 7.54 20.63 -7.42
C TRP A 13 7.94 20.56 -8.89
N VAL A 14 9.23 20.32 -9.17
CA VAL A 14 9.72 20.18 -10.55
C VAL A 14 9.07 18.99 -11.26
N ALA A 15 8.95 17.85 -10.58
CA ALA A 15 8.27 16.67 -11.14
C ALA A 15 6.79 16.94 -11.45
N GLY A 16 6.07 17.61 -10.54
CA GLY A 16 4.67 17.96 -10.72
C GLY A 16 4.44 18.95 -11.86
N VAL A 17 5.21 20.04 -11.91
CA VAL A 17 5.14 21.02 -13.00
C VAL A 17 5.53 20.37 -14.33
N GLY A 18 6.57 19.54 -14.35
CA GLY A 18 6.97 18.78 -15.53
C GLY A 18 5.86 17.84 -16.04
N ALA A 19 5.19 17.13 -15.14
CA ALA A 19 4.07 16.26 -15.49
C ALA A 19 2.90 17.04 -16.12
N ILE A 20 2.57 18.23 -15.61
CA ILE A 20 1.53 19.10 -16.16
C ILE A 20 1.92 19.62 -17.55
N LEU A 21 3.16 20.10 -17.72
CA LEU A 21 3.60 20.62 -19.02
C LEU A 21 3.68 19.51 -20.08
N LEU A 22 4.13 18.32 -19.69
CA LEU A 22 4.20 17.16 -20.60
C LEU A 22 2.83 16.58 -20.93
N SER A 23 1.85 16.62 -20.01
CA SER A 23 0.50 16.13 -20.28
C SER A 23 -0.25 16.98 -21.30
N LEU A 24 0.08 18.27 -21.42
CA LEU A 24 -0.45 19.17 -22.45
C LEU A 24 0.14 18.95 -23.84
N SER A 25 1.21 18.16 -23.98
CA SER A 25 1.88 17.90 -25.26
C SER A 25 1.30 16.65 -25.96
N PRO A 26 0.64 16.78 -27.13
CA PRO A 26 0.09 15.64 -27.85
C PRO A 26 1.16 14.64 -28.31
N LYS A 27 2.38 15.12 -28.60
CA LYS A 27 3.51 14.26 -29.01
C LYS A 27 3.96 13.34 -27.88
N PHE A 28 3.97 13.83 -26.63
CA PHE A 28 4.31 13.02 -25.48
C PHE A 28 3.25 11.94 -25.21
N GLY A 29 1.97 12.30 -25.36
CA GLY A 29 0.86 11.34 -25.29
C GLY A 29 0.97 10.22 -26.34
N ALA A 30 1.37 10.56 -27.57
CA ALA A 30 1.59 9.57 -28.62
C ALA A 30 2.70 8.56 -28.25
N ILE A 31 3.82 9.03 -27.68
CA ILE A 31 4.91 8.17 -27.20
C ILE A 31 4.43 7.24 -26.07
N LEU A 32 3.66 7.76 -25.12
CA LEU A 32 3.11 6.95 -24.04
C LEU A 32 2.18 5.85 -24.58
N SER A 33 1.33 6.18 -25.56
CA SER A 33 0.42 5.20 -26.20
C SER A 33 1.16 4.14 -27.02
N ALA A 34 2.34 4.47 -27.57
CA ALA A 34 3.19 3.55 -28.30
C ALA A 34 4.02 2.61 -27.38
N THR A 35 3.97 2.82 -26.05
CA THR A 35 4.75 2.01 -25.10
C THR A 35 4.20 0.58 -25.02
N PRO A 36 5.03 -0.46 -25.22
CA PRO A 36 4.57 -1.85 -25.15
C PRO A 36 4.01 -2.21 -23.77
N ALA A 37 2.93 -2.98 -23.76
CA ALA A 37 2.27 -3.41 -22.52
C ALA A 37 3.21 -4.16 -21.56
N GLY A 38 4.19 -4.91 -22.09
CA GLY A 38 5.20 -5.60 -21.27
C GLY A 38 6.09 -4.65 -20.46
N VAL A 39 6.39 -3.46 -20.97
CA VAL A 39 7.20 -2.45 -20.24
C VAL A 39 6.37 -1.83 -19.13
N LEU A 40 5.12 -1.46 -19.41
CA LEU A 40 4.20 -0.92 -18.41
C LEU A 40 3.94 -1.93 -17.28
N GLY A 41 3.77 -3.20 -17.63
CA GLY A 41 3.65 -4.29 -16.66
C GLY A 41 4.92 -4.47 -15.82
N GLY A 42 6.10 -4.48 -16.43
CA GLY A 42 7.37 -4.65 -15.72
C GLY A 42 7.67 -3.52 -14.74
N VAL A 43 7.47 -2.27 -15.16
CA VAL A 43 7.61 -1.10 -14.27
C VAL A 43 6.56 -1.16 -13.15
N GLY A 44 5.32 -1.54 -13.46
CA GLY A 44 4.27 -1.73 -12.47
C GLY A 44 4.67 -2.74 -11.39
N VAL A 45 5.11 -3.95 -11.79
CA VAL A 45 5.55 -5.00 -10.85
C VAL A 45 6.70 -4.52 -9.97
N ALA A 46 7.70 -3.85 -10.54
CA ALA A 46 8.84 -3.34 -9.77
C ALA A 46 8.42 -2.28 -8.75
N LEU A 47 7.59 -1.32 -9.14
CA LEU A 47 7.11 -0.25 -8.26
C LEU A 47 6.20 -0.78 -7.15
N TYR A 48 5.20 -1.59 -7.49
CA TYR A 48 4.28 -2.18 -6.50
C TYR A 48 5.00 -3.16 -5.57
N GLY A 49 5.94 -3.95 -6.09
CA GLY A 49 6.78 -4.84 -5.28
C GLY A 49 7.63 -4.08 -4.27
N MET A 50 8.23 -2.94 -4.67
CA MET A 50 9.00 -2.09 -3.76
C MET A 50 8.12 -1.49 -2.65
N ILE A 51 6.88 -1.09 -2.96
CA ILE A 51 5.92 -0.60 -1.96
C ILE A 51 5.57 -1.71 -0.96
N GLY A 52 5.34 -2.95 -1.43
CA GLY A 52 5.07 -4.10 -0.57
C GLY A 52 6.22 -4.40 0.40
N VAL A 53 7.46 -4.44 -0.10
CA VAL A 53 8.66 -4.65 0.74
C VAL A 53 8.88 -3.49 1.71
N LEU A 54 8.56 -2.25 1.31
CA LEU A 54 8.62 -1.09 2.21
C LEU A 54 7.66 -1.25 3.40
N GLY A 55 6.48 -1.84 3.19
CA GLY A 55 5.55 -2.20 4.28
C GLY A 55 6.19 -3.16 5.28
N ALA A 56 6.82 -4.23 4.80
CA ALA A 56 7.54 -5.18 5.67
C ALA A 56 8.72 -4.51 6.40
N LYS A 57 9.46 -3.63 5.73
CA LYS A 57 10.54 -2.84 6.33
C LYS A 57 10.04 -1.98 7.48
N ILE A 58 8.87 -1.36 7.36
CA ILE A 58 8.25 -0.58 8.45
C ILE A 58 8.02 -1.45 9.69
N TRP A 59 7.55 -2.69 9.55
CA TRP A 59 7.37 -3.59 10.70
C TRP A 59 8.69 -3.95 11.40
N ILE A 60 9.74 -4.19 10.61
CA ILE A 60 11.08 -4.50 11.13
C ILE A 60 11.67 -3.28 11.85
N GLU A 61 11.61 -2.09 11.23
CA GLU A 61 12.15 -0.85 11.81
C GLU A 61 11.43 -0.45 13.10
N ASN A 62 10.12 -0.70 13.18
CA ASN A 62 9.33 -0.46 14.39
C ASN A 62 9.37 -1.62 15.40
N LYS A 63 10.17 -2.66 15.14
CA LYS A 63 10.32 -3.85 16.01
C LYS A 63 8.97 -4.47 16.39
N VAL A 64 8.09 -4.65 15.40
CA VAL A 64 6.79 -5.30 15.61
C VAL A 64 7.01 -6.74 16.07
N ASP A 65 6.49 -7.07 17.25
CA ASP A 65 6.55 -8.43 17.79
C ASP A 65 5.46 -9.30 17.14
N PHE A 66 5.88 -10.20 16.24
CA PHE A 66 5.03 -11.22 15.63
C PHE A 66 4.89 -12.50 16.47
N GLY A 67 5.57 -12.59 17.62
CA GLY A 67 5.28 -13.61 18.64
C GLY A 67 3.95 -13.37 19.34
N ASN A 68 3.50 -12.12 19.41
CA ASN A 68 2.14 -11.79 19.85
C ASN A 68 1.12 -12.23 18.79
N SER A 69 0.28 -13.21 19.13
CA SER A 69 -0.77 -13.75 18.25
C SER A 69 -1.70 -12.67 17.68
N THR A 70 -1.93 -11.57 18.39
CA THR A 70 -2.75 -10.45 17.91
C THR A 70 -2.11 -9.76 16.72
N ASN A 71 -0.82 -9.45 16.82
CA ASN A 71 -0.08 -8.76 15.75
C ASN A 71 0.05 -9.68 14.53
N LEU A 72 0.40 -10.95 14.76
CA LEU A 72 0.53 -11.95 13.69
C LEU A 72 -0.79 -12.15 12.96
N PHE A 73 -1.90 -12.33 13.68
CA PHE A 73 -3.21 -12.55 13.10
C PHE A 73 -3.68 -11.34 12.27
N ILE A 74 -3.54 -10.13 12.80
CA ILE A 74 -3.94 -8.91 12.09
C ILE A 74 -3.10 -8.67 10.84
N ALA A 75 -1.77 -8.86 10.93
CA ALA A 75 -0.89 -8.71 9.79
C ALA A 75 -1.23 -9.74 8.69
N ALA A 76 -1.38 -11.01 9.06
CA ALA A 76 -1.67 -12.10 8.11
C ALA A 76 -3.01 -11.91 7.40
N THR A 77 -4.08 -11.63 8.16
CA THR A 77 -5.43 -11.45 7.61
C THR A 77 -5.51 -10.22 6.69
N THR A 78 -4.97 -9.09 7.13
CA THR A 78 -4.92 -7.85 6.32
C THR A 78 -4.17 -8.06 5.01
N LEU A 79 -3.04 -8.77 5.07
CA LEU A 79 -2.19 -9.03 3.91
C LEU A 79 -2.91 -9.92 2.89
N ILE A 80 -3.58 -10.99 3.32
CA ILE A 80 -4.33 -11.87 2.42
C ILE A 80 -5.55 -11.16 1.82
N ILE A 81 -6.30 -10.39 2.60
CA ILE A 81 -7.47 -9.63 2.09
C ILE A 81 -7.04 -8.64 1.00
N GLY A 82 -5.90 -7.99 1.18
CA GLY A 82 -5.32 -7.07 0.20
C GLY A 82 -4.82 -7.78 -1.06
N ILE A 83 -4.06 -8.87 -0.93
CA ILE A 83 -3.48 -9.60 -2.07
C ILE A 83 -4.54 -10.33 -2.88
N ALA A 84 -5.52 -10.96 -2.23
CA ALA A 84 -6.60 -11.69 -2.90
C ALA A 84 -7.65 -10.76 -3.52
N ASP A 85 -7.50 -9.45 -3.35
CA ASP A 85 -8.46 -8.41 -3.72
C ASP A 85 -9.90 -8.81 -3.37
N MET A 86 -10.15 -9.06 -2.07
CA MET A 86 -11.47 -9.48 -1.60
C MET A 86 -12.45 -8.32 -1.71
N THR A 87 -13.01 -8.15 -2.89
CA THR A 87 -13.87 -7.03 -3.26
C THR A 87 -15.34 -7.46 -3.19
N TRP A 88 -16.17 -6.58 -2.63
CA TRP A 88 -17.62 -6.78 -2.63
C TRP A 88 -18.34 -5.49 -3.01
N LYS A 89 -19.53 -5.63 -3.60
CA LYS A 89 -20.35 -4.53 -4.06
C LYS A 89 -21.63 -4.42 -3.24
N ARG A 90 -22.04 -3.19 -2.96
CA ARG A 90 -23.32 -2.90 -2.31
C ARG A 90 -23.97 -1.71 -3.02
N GLY A 91 -24.95 -2.00 -3.86
CA GLY A 91 -25.51 -1.00 -4.78
C GLY A 91 -24.42 -0.45 -5.71
N ASP A 92 -24.29 0.86 -5.77
CA ASP A 92 -23.29 1.56 -6.59
C ASP A 92 -21.90 1.67 -5.95
N TYR A 93 -21.74 1.19 -4.71
CA TYR A 93 -20.47 1.24 -4.00
C TYR A 93 -19.68 -0.06 -4.16
N SER A 94 -18.39 0.06 -4.49
CA SER A 94 -17.45 -1.06 -4.57
C SER A 94 -16.38 -0.92 -3.49
N PHE A 95 -16.27 -1.92 -2.63
CA PHE A 95 -15.30 -1.97 -1.54
C PHE A 95 -14.17 -2.91 -1.93
N GLY A 96 -13.06 -2.34 -2.38
CA GLY A 96 -11.87 -3.08 -2.83
C GLY A 96 -11.11 -3.79 -1.70
N GLY A 97 -10.24 -4.72 -2.07
CA GLY A 97 -9.43 -5.49 -1.11
C GLY A 97 -8.57 -4.62 -0.18
N ILE A 98 -7.98 -3.53 -0.70
CA ILE A 98 -7.20 -2.59 0.13
C ILE A 98 -8.07 -1.90 1.20
N ILE A 99 -9.30 -1.52 0.83
CA ILE A 99 -10.24 -0.89 1.77
C ILE A 99 -10.61 -1.89 2.85
N ASN A 100 -11.01 -3.10 2.46
CA ASN A 100 -11.42 -4.15 3.40
C ASN A 100 -10.26 -4.58 4.31
N GLY A 101 -9.05 -4.71 3.76
CA GLY A 101 -7.85 -5.01 4.53
C GLY A 101 -7.54 -3.93 5.56
N THR A 102 -7.65 -2.65 5.17
CA THR A 102 -7.44 -1.52 6.10
C THR A 102 -8.47 -1.52 7.23
N LEU A 103 -9.74 -1.81 6.94
CA LEU A 103 -10.78 -1.94 7.97
C LEU A 103 -10.46 -3.06 8.95
N VAL A 104 -10.04 -4.23 8.46
CA VAL A 104 -9.62 -5.35 9.32
C VAL A 104 -8.40 -4.98 10.15
N ALA A 105 -7.42 -4.29 9.58
CA ALA A 105 -6.22 -3.86 10.29
C ALA A 105 -6.55 -2.94 11.47
N VAL A 106 -7.37 -1.91 11.22
CA VAL A 106 -7.69 -0.89 12.23
C VAL A 106 -8.70 -1.42 13.25
N ILE A 107 -9.84 -1.91 12.78
CA ILE A 107 -10.95 -2.34 13.65
C ILE A 107 -10.59 -3.66 14.33
N GLY A 108 -10.08 -4.64 13.58
CA GLY A 108 -9.71 -5.93 14.13
C GLY A 108 -8.64 -5.82 15.22
N TYR A 109 -7.63 -4.98 15.02
CA TYR A 109 -6.61 -4.74 16.05
C TYR A 109 -7.20 -4.11 17.31
N GLN A 110 -8.06 -3.10 17.18
CA GLN A 110 -8.70 -2.45 18.33
C GLN A 110 -9.62 -3.41 19.10
N VAL A 111 -10.38 -4.25 18.39
CA VAL A 111 -11.26 -5.25 18.98
C VAL A 111 -10.45 -6.29 19.74
N LEU A 112 -9.45 -6.91 19.11
CA LEU A 112 -8.61 -7.93 19.76
C LEU A 112 -7.84 -7.34 20.96
N ARG A 113 -7.34 -6.12 20.84
CA ARG A 113 -6.69 -5.41 21.94
C ARG A 113 -7.65 -5.18 23.11
N SER A 114 -8.89 -4.80 22.85
CA SER A 114 -9.91 -4.59 23.88
C SER A 114 -10.30 -5.90 24.57
N LEU A 115 -10.45 -6.98 23.80
CA LEU A 115 -10.76 -8.31 24.33
C LEU A 115 -9.62 -8.86 25.21
N ASN A 116 -8.36 -8.72 24.77
CA ASN A 116 -7.21 -9.18 25.57
C ASN A 116 -7.09 -8.43 26.90
N LYS A 117 -7.35 -7.11 26.89
CA LYS A 117 -7.41 -6.31 28.12
C LYS A 117 -8.53 -6.79 29.05
N ALA A 118 -9.73 -7.05 28.52
CA ALA A 118 -10.87 -7.54 29.31
C ALA A 118 -10.63 -8.95 29.87
N ALA A 119 -9.89 -9.80 29.14
CA ALA A 119 -9.55 -11.15 29.54
C ALA A 119 -8.41 -11.25 30.58
N GLY A 120 -7.90 -10.12 31.09
CA GLY A 120 -6.82 -10.10 32.08
C GLY A 120 -5.47 -10.61 31.57
N LYS A 121 -5.34 -10.86 30.26
CA LYS A 121 -4.06 -11.18 29.62
C LYS A 121 -3.31 -9.86 29.38
N ALA A 122 -2.80 -9.29 30.47
CA ALA A 122 -1.96 -8.11 30.41
C ALA A 122 -0.59 -8.49 29.82
N GLN A 123 -0.36 -7.96 28.62
CA GLN A 123 0.88 -7.82 27.82
C GLN A 123 2.02 -8.80 28.08
#